data_AF-A0A6M0LLP5-F1
#
_entry.id   AF-A0A6M0LLP5-F1
#
_cell.length_a   1.000
_cell.length_b   1.000
_cell.length_c   1.000
_cell.angle_alpha   90.00
_cell.angle_beta   90.00
_cell.angle_gamma   90.00
#
_symmetry.space_group_name_H-M   'P 1'
#
loop_
_entity.id
_entity.type
_entity.pdbx_description
1 polymer ?
#
loop_
_entity_poly.entity_id
_entity_poly.type
_entity_poly.pdbx_seq_one_letter_code
_entity_poly.pdbx_strand_id
1 'polypeptide(L)'
;MERCKVSGEEIISNPYWAYNNHAAHYSTRIKRIGRNVLYIRVDAEEPVRLEEFELNLVMKVLEDSDLKEKPFHVIWNLDKVKQIAYSYKHGIVDFLYNIQPPLSSVVFFNVAPEFVTTVESIRSIFPSTMHLYLAESYATAVKVTLNHISGKNPPTDHTENNEFEHLKNQFLRASAMIGWLKMLGQKIHLPPANHELYPFFSALSFLQEDIAAQENNHEKKKRELELFYEEKARAMDAEIRAFENNQRQLHRAFEKEKSGLTNTLALRKNESIYISASLQNRSLALQSLSLEMSRLSVPPEQKRQLLTLSETLLETHRNERQIDLPLTETDSILLSLLKRKYPHLNNRELKICLLIKQNYDNNDIADQYGISKRGMESLRYRMHKKIGLNKNQSLKNHLAALAVEAQALA
;
A
#
# COMPACT_ATOMS: atom_id res chain seq x y z
N MET A 1 8.16 -34.05 -43.12
CA MET A 1 7.01 -34.42 -42.29
C MET A 1 7.35 -35.69 -41.54
N GLU A 2 7.31 -35.66 -40.21
CA GLU A 2 7.48 -36.84 -39.35
C GLU A 2 6.20 -37.68 -39.46
N ARG A 3 6.31 -39.01 -39.54
CA ARG A 3 5.16 -39.92 -39.62
C ARG A 3 5.23 -40.97 -38.52
N CYS A 4 4.08 -41.35 -37.99
CA CYS A 4 3.98 -42.43 -37.02
C CYS A 4 4.30 -43.74 -37.71
N LYS A 5 5.31 -44.45 -37.21
CA LYS A 5 5.76 -45.75 -37.78
C LYS A 5 4.70 -46.85 -37.69
N VAL A 6 3.69 -46.68 -36.83
CA VAL A 6 2.68 -47.70 -36.52
C VAL A 6 1.38 -47.42 -37.28
N SER A 7 0.88 -46.18 -37.25
CA SER A 7 -0.36 -45.80 -37.93
C SER A 7 -0.14 -45.30 -39.37
N GLY A 8 1.07 -44.88 -39.73
CA GLY A 8 1.38 -44.19 -40.99
C GLY A 8 0.92 -42.73 -41.05
N GLU A 9 0.20 -42.27 -40.02
CA GLU A 9 -0.35 -40.91 -39.91
C GLU A 9 0.75 -39.86 -39.73
N GLU A 10 0.45 -38.62 -40.11
CA GLU A 10 1.33 -37.48 -39.88
C GLU A 10 1.48 -37.19 -38.38
N ILE A 11 2.70 -36.87 -37.96
CA ILE A 11 3.00 -36.36 -36.63
C ILE A 11 3.19 -34.85 -36.72
N ILE A 12 2.35 -34.13 -35.99
CA ILE A 12 2.36 -32.68 -35.90
C ILE A 12 2.93 -32.30 -34.54
N SER A 13 3.87 -31.36 -34.55
CA SER A 13 4.53 -30.86 -33.35
C SER A 13 4.72 -29.36 -33.46
N ASN A 14 4.58 -28.67 -32.34
CA ASN A 14 4.85 -27.25 -32.21
C ASN A 14 5.84 -27.06 -31.04
N PRO A 15 6.93 -26.27 -31.19
CA PRO A 15 7.83 -25.96 -30.08
C PRO A 15 7.14 -25.38 -28.85
N TYR A 16 5.99 -24.72 -29.04
CA TYR A 16 5.16 -24.17 -27.97
C TYR A 16 4.20 -25.17 -27.30
N TRP A 17 4.18 -26.43 -27.76
CA TRP A 17 3.48 -27.54 -27.12
C TRP A 17 4.39 -28.25 -26.10
N ALA A 18 4.98 -27.44 -25.23
CA ALA A 18 5.82 -27.87 -24.14
C ALA A 18 5.55 -27.04 -22.88
N TYR A 19 5.59 -27.69 -21.73
CA TYR A 19 5.62 -27.07 -20.41
C TYR A 19 6.95 -27.40 -19.75
N ASN A 20 7.61 -26.42 -19.15
CA ASN A 20 8.91 -26.58 -18.51
C ASN A 20 8.77 -26.34 -17.00
N ASN A 21 9.03 -27.36 -16.19
CA ASN A 21 9.12 -27.23 -14.76
C ASN A 21 10.59 -27.12 -14.35
N HIS A 22 11.10 -25.90 -14.24
CA HIS A 22 12.49 -25.64 -13.90
C HIS A 22 12.86 -26.13 -12.49
N ALA A 23 11.92 -26.06 -11.54
CA ALA A 23 12.16 -26.47 -10.16
C ALA A 23 12.25 -28.00 -10.02
N ALA A 24 11.47 -28.74 -10.80
CA ALA A 24 11.44 -30.20 -10.78
C ALA A 24 12.25 -30.86 -11.92
N HIS A 25 13.02 -30.07 -12.68
CA HIS A 25 13.94 -30.53 -13.73
C HIS A 25 13.33 -31.46 -14.80
N TYR A 26 12.09 -31.17 -15.24
CA TYR A 26 11.45 -31.90 -16.34
C TYR A 26 10.72 -30.95 -17.30
N SER A 27 10.44 -31.46 -18.50
CA SER A 27 9.52 -30.81 -19.43
C SER A 27 8.48 -31.80 -19.98
N THR A 28 7.21 -31.40 -19.97
CA THR A 28 6.11 -32.17 -20.57
C THR A 28 5.94 -31.69 -22.02
N ARG A 29 5.94 -32.61 -22.99
CA ARG A 29 5.74 -32.29 -24.40
C ARG A 29 4.56 -33.05 -24.98
N ILE A 30 3.82 -32.37 -25.86
CA ILE A 30 2.69 -32.95 -26.57
C ILE A 30 2.95 -32.88 -28.08
N LYS A 31 2.71 -33.99 -28.77
CA LYS A 31 2.60 -34.07 -30.23
C LYS A 31 1.19 -34.50 -30.59
N ARG A 32 0.73 -34.22 -31.81
CA ARG A 32 -0.51 -34.77 -32.36
C ARG A 32 -0.17 -35.83 -33.42
N ILE A 33 -0.78 -37.00 -33.31
CA ILE A 33 -0.69 -38.09 -34.29
C ILE A 33 -2.02 -38.13 -35.05
N GLY A 34 -1.97 -38.00 -36.37
CA GLY A 34 -3.16 -38.01 -37.21
C GLY A 34 -4.17 -36.95 -36.79
N ARG A 35 -5.46 -37.28 -36.82
CA ARG A 35 -6.54 -36.29 -36.62
C ARG A 35 -6.70 -35.82 -35.17
N ASN A 36 -6.84 -36.73 -34.21
CA ASN A 36 -7.31 -36.40 -32.85
C ASN A 36 -6.60 -37.19 -31.73
N VAL A 37 -5.39 -37.71 -31.98
CA VAL A 37 -4.61 -38.42 -30.96
C VAL A 37 -3.49 -37.52 -30.46
N LEU A 38 -3.49 -37.20 -29.18
CA LEU A 38 -2.41 -36.48 -28.50
C LEU A 38 -1.41 -37.48 -27.91
N TYR A 39 -0.14 -37.34 -28.26
CA TYR A 39 0.96 -38.11 -27.70
C TYR A 39 1.72 -37.25 -26.69
N ILE A 40 1.68 -37.64 -25.42
CA ILE A 40 2.29 -36.93 -24.30
C ILE A 40 3.52 -37.71 -23.82
N ARG A 41 4.62 -37.00 -23.57
CA ARG A 41 5.82 -37.54 -22.94
C ARG A 41 6.45 -36.54 -21.98
N VAL A 42 7.25 -37.05 -21.05
CA VAL A 42 8.05 -36.25 -20.14
C VAL A 42 9.52 -36.41 -20.52
N ASP A 43 10.17 -35.29 -20.85
CA ASP A 43 11.60 -35.24 -21.11
C ASP A 43 12.31 -34.82 -19.81
N ALA A 44 13.06 -35.76 -19.23
CA ALA A 44 13.87 -35.59 -18.02
C ALA A 44 15.10 -36.50 -18.06
N GLU A 45 16.18 -36.11 -17.38
CA GLU A 45 17.40 -36.93 -17.27
C GLU A 45 17.12 -38.17 -16.41
N GLU A 46 16.57 -37.97 -15.22
CA GLU A 46 16.20 -39.00 -14.25
C GLU A 46 14.67 -39.19 -14.16
N PRO A 47 14.17 -40.30 -13.60
CA PRO A 47 12.76 -40.46 -13.29
C PRO A 47 12.26 -39.39 -12.31
N VAL A 48 11.16 -38.72 -12.63
CA VAL A 48 10.64 -37.57 -11.89
C VAL A 48 9.30 -37.84 -11.22
N ARG A 49 9.01 -36.99 -10.22
CA ARG A 49 7.68 -36.82 -9.65
C ARG A 49 7.00 -35.64 -10.34
N LEU A 50 5.82 -35.85 -10.92
CA LEU A 50 5.08 -34.74 -11.54
C LEU A 50 4.35 -33.92 -10.48
N GLU A 51 4.53 -32.61 -10.51
CA GLU A 51 4.05 -31.71 -9.46
C GLU A 51 2.72 -31.04 -9.81
N GLU A 52 2.57 -30.55 -11.03
CA GLU A 52 1.38 -29.80 -11.48
C GLU A 52 0.83 -30.40 -12.77
N PHE A 53 -0.49 -30.60 -12.84
CA PHE A 53 -1.15 -31.13 -14.03
C PHE A 53 -1.28 -30.03 -15.10
N GLU A 54 -0.73 -30.28 -16.28
CA GLU A 54 -0.57 -29.27 -17.33
C GLU A 54 -1.84 -29.06 -18.18
N LEU A 55 -2.98 -28.77 -17.55
CA LEU A 55 -4.28 -28.58 -18.22
C LEU A 55 -4.20 -27.53 -19.34
N ASN A 56 -3.57 -26.38 -19.05
CA ASN A 56 -3.43 -25.29 -20.01
C ASN A 56 -2.63 -25.71 -21.26
N LEU A 57 -1.66 -26.60 -21.11
CA LEU A 57 -0.90 -27.14 -22.24
C LEU A 57 -1.81 -28.02 -23.11
N VAL A 58 -2.60 -28.89 -22.50
CA VAL A 58 -3.56 -29.74 -23.25
C VAL A 58 -4.56 -28.86 -24.00
N MET A 59 -5.17 -27.88 -23.33
CA MET A 59 -6.14 -26.97 -23.95
C MET A 59 -5.55 -26.19 -25.12
N LYS A 60 -4.31 -25.71 -24.98
CA LYS A 60 -3.59 -25.04 -26.06
C LYS A 60 -3.36 -25.94 -27.28
N VAL A 61 -2.97 -27.20 -27.06
CA VAL A 61 -2.76 -28.15 -28.16
C VAL A 61 -4.08 -28.45 -28.89
N LEU A 62 -5.18 -28.58 -28.14
CA LEU A 62 -6.52 -28.76 -28.72
C LEU A 62 -6.96 -27.55 -29.54
N GLU A 63 -6.68 -26.34 -29.05
CA GLU A 63 -6.93 -25.08 -29.78
C GLU A 63 -6.13 -25.01 -31.08
N ASP A 64 -4.80 -25.16 -31.00
CA ASP A 64 -3.91 -25.10 -32.16
C ASP A 64 -4.18 -26.23 -33.18
N SER A 65 -4.91 -27.28 -32.77
CA SER A 65 -5.27 -28.43 -33.61
C SER A 65 -6.71 -28.41 -34.13
N ASP A 66 -7.48 -27.35 -33.87
CA ASP A 66 -8.92 -27.26 -34.23
C ASP A 66 -9.75 -28.43 -33.65
N LEU A 67 -9.46 -28.79 -32.39
CA LEU A 67 -10.12 -29.89 -31.67
C LEU A 67 -11.02 -29.42 -30.52
N LYS A 68 -11.18 -28.11 -30.26
CA LYS A 68 -11.92 -27.57 -29.07
C LYS A 68 -13.32 -28.16 -28.81
N GLU A 69 -14.00 -28.67 -29.83
CA GLU A 69 -15.34 -29.26 -29.71
C GLU A 69 -15.41 -30.72 -30.18
N LYS A 70 -14.25 -31.33 -30.50
CA LYS A 70 -14.16 -32.66 -31.09
C LYS A 70 -13.54 -33.63 -30.08
N PRO A 71 -14.06 -34.87 -29.99
CA PRO A 71 -13.48 -35.87 -29.11
C PRO A 71 -12.03 -36.17 -29.50
N PHE A 72 -11.21 -36.37 -28.50
CA PHE A 72 -9.79 -36.68 -28.67
C PHE A 72 -9.36 -37.87 -27.83
N HIS A 73 -8.17 -38.38 -28.11
CA HIS A 73 -7.57 -39.51 -27.43
C HIS A 73 -6.16 -39.14 -26.98
N VAL A 74 -5.70 -39.75 -25.90
CA VAL A 74 -4.37 -39.51 -25.35
C VAL A 74 -3.58 -40.81 -25.32
N ILE A 75 -2.34 -40.75 -25.79
CA ILE A 75 -1.31 -41.75 -25.55
C ILE A 75 -0.26 -41.09 -24.68
N TRP A 76 0.02 -41.66 -23.51
CA TRP A 76 0.96 -41.08 -22.56
C TRP A 76 2.11 -42.06 -22.29
N ASN A 77 3.32 -41.61 -22.62
CA ASN A 77 4.55 -42.28 -22.25
C ASN A 77 4.92 -41.93 -20.81
N LEU A 78 4.99 -42.93 -19.94
CA LEU A 78 5.30 -42.77 -18.51
C LEU A 78 6.72 -43.24 -18.15
N ASP A 79 7.61 -43.45 -19.13
CA ASP A 79 8.98 -43.94 -18.92
C ASP A 79 9.82 -43.15 -17.89
N LYS A 80 9.63 -41.83 -17.84
CA LYS A 80 10.30 -40.92 -16.91
C LYS A 80 9.43 -40.55 -15.71
N VAL A 81 8.23 -41.11 -15.57
CA VAL A 81 7.29 -40.77 -14.49
C VAL A 81 7.34 -41.84 -13.41
N LYS A 82 7.88 -41.46 -12.25
CA LYS A 82 7.96 -42.35 -11.08
C LYS A 82 6.72 -42.25 -10.19
N GLN A 83 6.27 -41.01 -9.95
CA GLN A 83 5.20 -40.68 -9.03
C GLN A 83 4.49 -39.39 -9.47
N ILE A 84 3.33 -39.11 -8.86
CA ILE A 84 2.60 -37.85 -9.03
C ILE A 84 2.26 -37.23 -7.67
N ALA A 85 2.38 -35.91 -7.57
CA ALA A 85 2.07 -35.15 -6.38
C ALA A 85 0.55 -35.06 -6.13
N TYR A 86 0.19 -34.58 -4.94
CA TYR A 86 -1.20 -34.31 -4.57
C TYR A 86 -1.87 -33.30 -5.51
N SER A 87 -1.20 -32.19 -5.82
CA SER A 87 -1.66 -31.18 -6.78
C SER A 87 -1.89 -31.77 -8.18
N TYR A 88 -1.02 -32.67 -8.63
CA TYR A 88 -1.19 -33.36 -9.90
C TYR A 88 -2.44 -34.26 -9.91
N LYS A 89 -2.68 -35.02 -8.82
CA LYS A 89 -3.87 -35.86 -8.66
C LYS A 89 -5.16 -35.04 -8.71
N HIS A 90 -5.17 -33.88 -8.04
CA HIS A 90 -6.28 -32.91 -8.14
C HIS A 90 -6.52 -32.44 -9.56
N GLY A 91 -5.45 -32.08 -10.28
CA GLY A 91 -5.58 -31.68 -11.67
C GLY A 91 -6.10 -32.78 -12.60
N ILE A 92 -5.74 -34.05 -12.36
CA ILE A 92 -6.34 -35.20 -13.06
C ILE A 92 -7.84 -35.27 -12.78
N VAL A 93 -8.23 -35.16 -11.51
CA VAL A 93 -9.64 -35.19 -11.10
C VAL A 93 -10.42 -34.08 -11.80
N ASP A 94 -9.94 -32.84 -11.73
CA ASP A 94 -10.58 -31.69 -12.36
C ASP A 94 -10.69 -31.89 -13.87
N PHE A 95 -9.65 -32.41 -14.51
CA PHE A 95 -9.63 -32.74 -15.93
C PHE A 95 -10.68 -33.80 -16.29
N LEU A 96 -10.79 -34.88 -15.53
CA LEU A 96 -11.73 -35.96 -15.83
C LEU A 96 -13.20 -35.54 -15.73
N TYR A 97 -13.54 -34.66 -14.79
CA TYR A 97 -14.92 -34.27 -14.54
C TYR A 97 -15.35 -32.96 -15.22
N ASN A 98 -14.41 -32.10 -15.61
CA ASN A 98 -14.73 -30.77 -16.15
C ASN A 98 -14.24 -30.52 -17.58
N ILE A 99 -13.59 -31.49 -18.25
CA ILE A 99 -13.05 -31.23 -19.59
C ILE A 99 -14.12 -31.10 -20.68
N GLN A 100 -13.97 -30.05 -21.48
CA GLN A 100 -14.59 -29.90 -22.80
C GLN A 100 -13.48 -29.52 -23.79
N PRO A 101 -13.31 -30.23 -24.92
CA PRO A 101 -14.15 -31.30 -25.51
C PRO A 101 -13.99 -32.66 -24.80
N PRO A 102 -14.91 -33.64 -25.01
CA PRO A 102 -14.84 -34.91 -24.30
C PRO A 102 -13.60 -35.73 -24.68
N LEU A 103 -12.88 -36.19 -23.67
CA LEU A 103 -11.78 -37.14 -23.84
C LEU A 103 -12.32 -38.57 -23.89
N SER A 104 -12.09 -39.27 -25.00
CA SER A 104 -12.69 -40.59 -25.24
C SER A 104 -11.85 -41.74 -24.68
N SER A 105 -10.53 -41.69 -24.86
CA SER A 105 -9.64 -42.71 -24.30
C SER A 105 -8.26 -42.20 -23.96
N VAL A 106 -7.66 -42.87 -22.97
CA VAL A 106 -6.28 -42.66 -22.52
C VAL A 106 -5.56 -44.00 -22.58
N VAL A 107 -4.36 -44.03 -23.13
CA VAL A 107 -3.51 -45.21 -23.16
C VAL A 107 -2.18 -44.89 -22.50
N PHE A 108 -1.87 -45.58 -21.42
CA PHE A 108 -0.58 -45.47 -20.73
C PHE A 108 0.35 -46.60 -21.17
N PHE A 109 1.62 -46.28 -21.39
CA PHE A 109 2.66 -47.27 -21.62
C PHE A 109 3.96 -46.86 -20.91
N ASN A 110 4.87 -47.82 -20.75
CA ASN A 110 6.08 -47.68 -19.93
C ASN A 110 5.78 -47.30 -18.48
N VAL A 111 4.71 -47.86 -17.90
CA VAL A 111 4.34 -47.65 -16.50
C VAL A 111 5.36 -48.35 -15.60
N ALA A 112 6.03 -47.60 -14.73
CA ALA A 112 6.93 -48.18 -13.73
C ALA A 112 6.14 -49.10 -12.75
N PRO A 113 6.69 -50.23 -12.29
CA PRO A 113 5.98 -51.15 -11.38
C PRO A 113 5.42 -50.48 -10.12
N GLU A 114 6.17 -49.55 -9.55
CA GLU A 114 5.78 -48.75 -8.38
C GLU A 114 4.65 -47.74 -8.65
N PHE A 115 4.36 -47.44 -9.92
CA PHE A 115 3.30 -46.52 -10.33
C PHE A 115 1.99 -47.24 -10.72
N VAL A 116 2.02 -48.56 -10.87
CA VAL A 116 0.85 -49.37 -11.31
C VAL A 116 -0.37 -49.15 -10.43
N THR A 117 -0.23 -49.19 -9.10
CA THR A 117 -1.35 -48.97 -8.18
C THR A 117 -1.95 -47.57 -8.34
N THR A 118 -1.14 -46.56 -8.62
CA THR A 118 -1.64 -45.20 -8.89
C THR A 118 -2.46 -45.18 -10.17
N VAL A 119 -2.02 -45.88 -11.22
CA VAL A 119 -2.77 -46.01 -12.46
C VAL A 119 -4.07 -46.79 -12.26
N GLU A 120 -4.08 -47.86 -11.47
CA GLU A 120 -5.30 -48.58 -11.13
C GLU A 120 -6.27 -47.70 -10.33
N SER A 121 -5.77 -46.86 -9.41
CA SER A 121 -6.58 -45.85 -8.71
C SER A 121 -7.15 -44.79 -9.66
N ILE A 122 -6.38 -44.33 -10.65
CA ILE A 122 -6.89 -43.43 -11.70
C ILE A 122 -8.02 -44.13 -12.46
N ARG A 123 -7.80 -45.37 -12.91
CA ARG A 123 -8.78 -46.16 -13.67
C ARG A 123 -10.06 -46.38 -12.88
N SER A 124 -9.99 -46.59 -11.57
CA SER A 124 -11.16 -46.85 -10.74
C SER A 124 -12.06 -45.63 -10.52
N ILE A 125 -11.56 -44.41 -10.74
CA ILE A 125 -12.34 -43.16 -10.67
C ILE A 125 -12.80 -42.64 -12.04
N PHE A 126 -12.36 -43.23 -13.15
CA PHE A 126 -12.76 -42.79 -14.49
C PHE A 126 -14.29 -42.84 -14.69
N PRO A 127 -14.87 -41.84 -15.38
CA PRO A 127 -16.28 -41.90 -15.82
C PRO A 127 -16.51 -43.08 -16.78
N SER A 128 -17.73 -43.62 -16.78
CA SER A 128 -18.12 -44.73 -17.68
C SER A 128 -18.07 -44.37 -19.17
N THR A 129 -18.03 -43.08 -19.49
CA THR A 129 -17.92 -42.54 -20.86
C THR A 129 -16.49 -42.51 -21.40
N MET A 130 -15.49 -42.86 -20.59
CA MET A 130 -14.08 -42.76 -20.91
C MET A 130 -13.35 -44.07 -20.60
N HIS A 131 -12.39 -44.44 -21.46
CA HIS A 131 -11.63 -45.69 -21.29
C HIS A 131 -10.14 -45.44 -21.02
N LEU A 132 -9.61 -46.10 -19.99
CA LEU A 132 -8.16 -46.18 -19.73
C LEU A 132 -7.64 -47.55 -20.13
N TYR A 133 -6.61 -47.58 -20.96
CA TYR A 133 -5.90 -48.79 -21.36
C TYR A 133 -4.44 -48.75 -20.89
N LEU A 134 -3.89 -49.92 -20.60
CA LEU A 134 -2.48 -50.14 -20.37
C LEU A 134 -1.89 -50.86 -21.59
N ALA A 135 -0.74 -50.40 -22.07
CA ALA A 135 -0.03 -50.99 -23.19
C ALA A 135 1.44 -51.24 -22.82
N GLU A 136 1.98 -52.35 -23.33
CA GLU A 136 3.37 -52.75 -23.05
C GLU A 136 4.41 -51.97 -23.85
N SER A 137 3.98 -51.32 -24.94
CA SER A 137 4.88 -50.58 -25.84
C SER A 137 4.17 -49.45 -26.56
N TYR A 138 4.94 -48.53 -27.13
CA TYR A 138 4.42 -47.49 -28.03
C TYR A 138 3.59 -48.07 -29.18
N ALA A 139 4.06 -49.18 -29.79
CA ALA A 139 3.36 -49.79 -30.91
C ALA A 139 2.01 -50.37 -30.50
N THR A 140 1.95 -51.03 -29.35
CA THR A 140 0.70 -51.54 -28.78
C THR A 140 -0.22 -50.38 -28.40
N ALA A 141 0.32 -49.31 -27.82
CA ALA A 141 -0.47 -48.14 -27.42
C ALA A 141 -1.18 -47.50 -28.61
N VAL A 142 -0.46 -47.24 -29.71
CA VAL A 142 -1.05 -46.70 -30.95
C VAL A 142 -2.11 -47.64 -31.51
N LYS A 143 -1.85 -48.96 -31.56
CA LYS A 143 -2.83 -49.94 -32.07
C LYS A 143 -4.11 -49.97 -31.23
N VAL A 144 -4.00 -49.96 -29.90
CA VAL A 144 -5.15 -49.93 -28.98
C VAL A 144 -5.98 -48.66 -29.19
N THR A 145 -5.33 -47.50 -29.30
CA THR A 145 -6.02 -46.23 -29.59
C THR A 145 -6.77 -46.29 -30.93
N LEU A 146 -6.13 -46.78 -32.00
CA LEU A 146 -6.77 -46.90 -33.31
C LEU A 146 -7.95 -47.89 -33.31
N ASN A 147 -7.79 -49.02 -32.61
CA ASN A 147 -8.84 -50.01 -32.44
C ASN A 147 -10.06 -49.38 -31.74
N HIS A 148 -9.84 -48.64 -30.66
CA HIS A 148 -10.89 -47.90 -29.95
C HIS A 148 -11.58 -46.86 -30.85
N ILE A 149 -10.81 -46.06 -31.60
CA ILE A 149 -11.34 -45.10 -32.59
C ILE A 149 -12.24 -45.80 -33.63
N SER A 150 -11.85 -46.99 -34.08
CA SER A 150 -12.61 -47.77 -35.07
C SER A 150 -13.80 -48.54 -34.50
N GLY A 151 -14.08 -48.44 -33.19
CA GLY A 151 -15.13 -49.19 -32.51
C GLY A 151 -14.81 -50.67 -32.28
N LYS A 152 -13.59 -51.12 -32.64
CA LYS A 152 -13.07 -52.46 -32.34
C LYS A 152 -12.47 -52.45 -30.94
N ASN A 153 -13.31 -52.27 -29.94
CA ASN A 153 -12.85 -52.27 -28.56
C ASN A 153 -12.15 -53.61 -28.27
N PRO A 154 -10.96 -53.59 -27.64
CA PRO A 154 -10.36 -54.82 -27.13
C PRO A 154 -11.39 -55.50 -26.21
N PRO A 155 -11.41 -56.85 -26.12
CA PRO A 155 -12.26 -57.53 -25.17
C PRO A 155 -12.00 -56.90 -23.80
N THR A 156 -13.04 -56.36 -23.19
CA THR A 156 -13.02 -56.00 -21.77
C THR A 156 -12.47 -57.21 -21.04
N ASP A 157 -11.37 -57.03 -20.32
CA ASP A 157 -10.79 -58.08 -19.48
C ASP A 157 -11.95 -58.80 -18.78
N HIS A 158 -12.02 -60.11 -18.96
CA HIS A 158 -12.99 -61.00 -18.32
C HIS A 158 -12.70 -61.08 -16.81
N THR A 159 -12.61 -59.93 -16.12
CA THR A 159 -12.46 -59.78 -14.68
C THR A 159 -13.81 -59.65 -13.96
N GLU A 160 -14.93 -59.65 -14.69
CA GLU A 160 -16.27 -59.60 -14.09
C GLU A 160 -16.58 -60.79 -13.15
N ASN A 161 -15.81 -61.88 -13.23
CA ASN A 161 -15.98 -63.08 -12.39
C ASN A 161 -14.96 -63.24 -11.25
N ASN A 162 -14.05 -62.29 -11.02
CA ASN A 162 -13.11 -62.38 -9.90
C ASN A 162 -13.52 -61.40 -8.79
N GLU A 163 -14.17 -61.93 -7.74
CA GLU A 163 -14.60 -61.19 -6.55
C GLU A 163 -13.47 -60.34 -5.95
N PHE A 164 -12.25 -60.88 -5.92
CA PHE A 164 -11.07 -60.16 -5.44
C PHE A 164 -10.77 -58.92 -6.27
N GLU A 165 -10.81 -59.01 -7.60
CA GLU A 165 -10.55 -57.86 -8.48
C GLU A 165 -11.64 -56.81 -8.36
N HIS A 166 -12.89 -57.23 -8.17
CA HIS A 166 -13.99 -56.31 -7.91
C HIS A 166 -13.78 -55.53 -6.60
N LEU A 167 -13.46 -56.22 -5.50
CA LEU A 167 -13.19 -55.59 -4.21
C LEU A 167 -11.92 -54.74 -4.26
N LYS A 168 -10.85 -55.19 -4.92
CA LYS A 168 -9.64 -54.37 -5.13
C LYS A 168 -10.00 -53.04 -5.81
N ASN A 169 -10.78 -53.08 -6.89
CA ASN A 169 -11.19 -51.87 -7.60
C ASN A 169 -12.07 -50.95 -6.74
N GLN A 170 -13.00 -51.50 -5.95
CA GLN A 170 -13.79 -50.71 -5.00
C GLN A 170 -12.92 -50.03 -3.93
N PHE A 171 -11.93 -50.76 -3.38
CA PHE A 171 -11.01 -50.24 -2.39
C PHE A 171 -10.15 -49.11 -2.96
N LEU A 172 -9.58 -49.30 -4.17
CA LEU A 172 -8.79 -48.28 -4.85
C LEU A 172 -9.62 -47.05 -5.17
N ARG A 173 -10.88 -47.23 -5.59
CA ARG A 173 -11.82 -46.14 -5.84
C ARG A 173 -12.09 -45.34 -4.57
N ALA A 174 -12.50 -46.01 -3.48
CA ALA A 174 -12.74 -45.36 -2.20
C ALA A 174 -11.50 -44.58 -1.71
N SER A 175 -10.32 -45.19 -1.81
CA SER A 175 -9.05 -44.57 -1.44
C SER A 175 -8.75 -43.30 -2.26
N ALA A 176 -8.96 -43.35 -3.58
CA ALA A 176 -8.79 -42.19 -4.46
C ALA A 176 -9.84 -41.10 -4.19
N MET A 177 -11.09 -41.50 -3.90
CA MET A 177 -12.17 -40.55 -3.60
C MET A 177 -11.92 -39.79 -2.30
N ILE A 178 -11.40 -40.46 -1.26
CA ILE A 178 -10.98 -39.81 -0.02
C ILE A 178 -9.75 -38.93 -0.25
N GLY A 179 -8.69 -39.51 -0.81
CA GLY A 179 -7.39 -38.85 -0.86
C GLY A 179 -7.25 -37.77 -1.93
N TRP A 180 -7.93 -37.91 -3.08
CA TRP A 180 -7.76 -37.03 -4.24
C TRP A 180 -8.98 -36.15 -4.45
N LEU A 181 -10.19 -36.67 -4.32
CA LEU A 181 -11.43 -35.90 -4.50
C LEU A 181 -11.93 -35.22 -3.21
N LYS A 182 -11.35 -35.56 -2.04
CA LYS A 182 -11.87 -35.16 -0.72
C LYS A 182 -13.36 -35.48 -0.55
N MET A 183 -13.84 -36.55 -1.16
CA MET A 183 -15.24 -37.01 -1.05
C MET A 183 -15.41 -37.85 0.22
N LEU A 184 -15.52 -37.16 1.35
CA LEU A 184 -15.56 -37.78 2.68
C LEU A 184 -16.96 -38.24 3.12
N GLY A 185 -18.01 -37.84 2.38
CA GLY A 185 -19.41 -38.21 2.71
C GLY A 185 -19.94 -39.44 1.98
N GLN A 186 -19.15 -40.07 1.10
CA GLN A 186 -19.61 -41.21 0.32
C GLN A 186 -19.43 -42.51 1.10
N LYS A 187 -20.52 -43.29 1.21
CA LYS A 187 -20.48 -44.59 1.87
C LYS A 187 -19.54 -45.56 1.17
N ILE A 188 -18.61 -46.13 1.93
CA ILE A 188 -17.81 -47.28 1.51
C ILE A 188 -18.63 -48.56 1.73
N HIS A 189 -18.77 -49.37 0.68
CA HIS A 189 -19.41 -50.68 0.78
C HIS A 189 -18.43 -51.68 1.41
N LEU A 190 -18.76 -52.18 2.59
CA LEU A 190 -17.96 -53.19 3.28
C LEU A 190 -18.31 -54.58 2.74
N PRO A 191 -17.32 -55.45 2.47
CA PRO A 191 -17.59 -56.86 2.23
C PRO A 191 -18.14 -57.53 3.51
N PRO A 192 -18.65 -58.77 3.44
CA PRO A 192 -19.09 -59.51 4.62
C PRO A 192 -18.01 -59.59 5.71
N ALA A 193 -18.42 -59.62 7.00
CA ALA A 193 -17.47 -59.57 8.13
C ALA A 193 -16.49 -60.76 8.19
N ASN A 194 -16.82 -61.88 7.54
CA ASN A 194 -15.97 -63.06 7.41
C ASN A 194 -15.04 -63.02 6.19
N HIS A 195 -15.13 -61.99 5.34
CA HIS A 195 -14.30 -61.85 4.15
C HIS A 195 -12.90 -61.34 4.52
N GLU A 196 -11.86 -61.90 3.91
CA GLU A 196 -10.45 -61.58 4.23
C GLU A 196 -10.10 -60.09 4.06
N LEU A 197 -10.74 -59.43 3.09
CA LEU A 197 -10.57 -58.00 2.84
C LEU A 197 -11.36 -57.06 3.78
N TYR A 198 -12.25 -57.58 4.64
CA TYR A 198 -13.08 -56.76 5.53
C TYR A 198 -12.28 -55.79 6.41
N PRO A 199 -11.19 -56.21 7.09
CA PRO A 199 -10.44 -55.30 7.97
C PRO A 199 -9.88 -54.08 7.23
N PHE A 200 -9.50 -54.23 5.95
CA PHE A 200 -8.97 -53.13 5.14
C PHE A 200 -10.05 -52.11 4.81
N PHE A 201 -11.23 -52.57 4.35
CA PHE A 201 -12.36 -51.69 4.06
C PHE A 201 -12.90 -51.01 5.32
N SER A 202 -12.96 -51.73 6.44
CA SER A 202 -13.37 -51.16 7.72
C SER A 202 -12.39 -50.09 8.20
N ALA A 203 -11.08 -50.33 8.12
CA ALA A 203 -10.07 -49.34 8.46
C ALA A 203 -10.17 -48.08 7.56
N LEU A 204 -10.41 -48.26 6.27
CA LEU A 204 -10.58 -47.15 5.33
C LEU A 204 -11.86 -46.33 5.64
N SER A 205 -12.95 -46.99 6.04
CA SER A 205 -14.19 -46.32 6.46
C SER A 205 -13.98 -45.48 7.72
N PHE A 206 -13.31 -46.03 8.74
CA PHE A 206 -12.99 -45.24 9.95
C PHE A 206 -12.07 -44.07 9.65
N LEU A 207 -11.07 -44.27 8.79
CA LEU A 207 -10.19 -43.19 8.35
C LEU A 207 -10.98 -42.08 7.63
N GLN A 208 -11.96 -42.43 6.78
CA GLN A 208 -12.83 -41.47 6.12
C GLN A 208 -13.62 -40.63 7.15
N GLU A 209 -14.21 -41.28 8.15
CA GLU A 209 -14.97 -40.63 9.22
C GLU A 209 -14.09 -39.67 10.04
N ASP A 210 -12.88 -40.10 10.41
CA ASP A 210 -11.93 -39.27 11.14
C ASP A 210 -11.48 -38.04 10.33
N ILE A 211 -11.16 -38.23 9.04
CA ILE A 211 -10.80 -37.11 8.16
C ILE A 211 -12.01 -36.16 7.98
N ALA A 212 -13.23 -36.69 7.85
CA ALA A 212 -14.46 -35.88 7.76
C ALA A 212 -14.66 -35.04 9.03
N ALA A 213 -14.45 -35.62 10.20
CA ALA A 213 -14.53 -34.93 11.47
C ALA A 213 -13.45 -33.84 11.60
N GLN A 214 -12.21 -34.13 11.17
CA GLN A 214 -11.12 -33.15 11.13
C GLN A 214 -11.44 -31.97 10.22
N GLU A 215 -11.95 -32.21 9.01
CA GLU A 215 -12.32 -31.14 8.07
C GLU A 215 -13.46 -30.29 8.64
N ASN A 216 -14.49 -30.90 9.21
CA ASN A 216 -15.60 -30.16 9.84
C ASN A 216 -15.11 -29.29 11.02
N ASN A 217 -14.20 -29.81 11.85
CA ASN A 217 -13.59 -29.02 12.92
C ASN A 217 -12.73 -27.87 12.38
N HIS A 218 -11.98 -28.11 11.31
CA HIS A 218 -11.20 -27.09 10.62
C HIS A 218 -12.11 -25.99 10.05
N GLU A 219 -13.20 -26.35 9.38
CA GLU A 219 -14.18 -25.40 8.86
C GLU A 219 -14.84 -24.58 9.95
N LYS A 220 -15.24 -25.20 11.07
CA LYS A 220 -15.81 -24.47 12.21
C LYS A 220 -14.83 -23.44 12.76
N LYS A 221 -13.59 -23.85 13.01
CA LYS A 221 -12.54 -22.96 13.51
C LYS A 221 -12.23 -21.83 12.52
N LYS A 222 -12.25 -22.12 11.22
CA LYS A 222 -12.09 -21.10 10.17
C LYS A 222 -13.23 -20.08 10.23
N ARG A 223 -14.48 -20.51 10.32
CA ARG A 223 -15.65 -19.61 10.45
C ARG A 223 -15.60 -18.78 11.72
N GLU A 224 -15.20 -19.36 12.85
CA GLU A 224 -15.01 -18.63 14.12
C GLU A 224 -13.95 -17.54 13.98
N LEU A 225 -12.82 -17.83 13.33
CA LEU A 225 -11.77 -16.84 13.05
C LEU A 225 -12.27 -15.74 12.10
N GLU A 226 -12.99 -16.09 11.05
CA GLU A 226 -13.56 -15.13 10.09
C GLU A 226 -14.51 -14.16 10.80
N LEU A 227 -15.44 -14.67 11.62
CA LEU A 227 -16.35 -13.84 12.41
C LEU A 227 -15.60 -12.94 13.39
N PHE A 228 -14.61 -13.48 14.10
CA PHE A 228 -13.78 -12.72 15.03
C PHE A 228 -13.06 -11.55 14.35
N TYR A 229 -12.45 -11.79 13.19
CA TYR A 229 -11.75 -10.73 12.45
C TYR A 229 -12.71 -9.73 11.82
N GLU A 230 -13.89 -10.15 11.39
CA GLU A 230 -14.93 -9.26 10.87
C GLU A 230 -15.47 -8.34 11.97
N GLU A 231 -15.70 -8.85 13.18
CA GLU A 231 -16.08 -8.03 14.34
C GLU A 231 -14.97 -7.03 14.71
N LYS A 232 -13.71 -7.48 14.73
CA LYS A 232 -12.56 -6.60 15.01
C LYS A 232 -12.39 -5.51 13.96
N ALA A 233 -12.58 -5.83 12.68
CA ALA A 233 -12.55 -4.85 11.60
C ALA A 233 -13.67 -3.81 11.77
N ARG A 234 -14.90 -4.26 12.08
CA ARG A 234 -16.04 -3.37 12.36
C ARG A 234 -15.78 -2.42 13.53
N ALA A 235 -15.17 -2.92 14.61
CA ALA A 235 -14.80 -2.09 15.77
C ALA A 235 -13.75 -1.04 15.39
N MET A 236 -12.69 -1.44 14.68
CA MET A 236 -11.64 -0.53 14.21
C MET A 236 -12.20 0.57 13.30
N ASP A 237 -13.10 0.22 12.38
CA ASP A 237 -13.75 1.19 11.49
C ASP A 237 -14.61 2.20 12.27
N ALA A 238 -15.26 1.77 13.35
CA ALA A 238 -16.02 2.66 14.21
C ALA A 238 -15.09 3.65 14.95
N GLU A 239 -13.95 3.18 15.45
CA GLU A 239 -12.93 4.03 16.09
C GLU A 239 -12.34 5.05 15.11
N ILE A 240 -12.01 4.63 13.89
CA ILE A 240 -11.50 5.52 12.82
C ILE A 240 -12.54 6.61 12.52
N ARG A 241 -13.81 6.24 12.34
CA ARG A 241 -14.89 7.22 12.10
C ARG A 241 -15.05 8.20 13.27
N ALA A 242 -14.96 7.72 14.51
CA ALA A 242 -15.03 8.58 15.69
C ALA A 242 -13.85 9.56 15.73
N PHE A 243 -12.64 9.09 15.46
CA PHE A 243 -11.44 9.91 15.39
C PHE A 243 -11.54 10.98 14.28
N GLU A 244 -11.95 10.60 13.07
CA GLU A 244 -12.16 11.54 11.96
C GLU A 244 -13.19 12.63 12.29
N ASN A 245 -14.29 12.25 12.96
CA ASN A 245 -15.30 13.22 13.36
C ASN A 245 -14.74 14.22 14.38
N ASN A 246 -13.99 13.74 15.38
CA ASN A 246 -13.31 14.59 16.34
C ASN A 246 -12.31 15.54 15.67
N GLN A 247 -11.51 15.05 14.71
CA GLN A 247 -10.58 15.87 13.93
C GLN A 247 -11.31 16.97 13.14
N ARG A 248 -12.43 16.63 12.49
CA ARG A 248 -13.25 17.62 11.76
C ARG A 248 -13.83 18.68 12.70
N GLN A 249 -14.28 18.29 13.89
CA GLN A 249 -14.79 19.24 14.90
C GLN A 249 -13.69 20.19 15.38
N LEU A 250 -12.51 19.66 15.70
CA LEU A 250 -11.37 20.45 16.13
C LEU A 250 -10.92 21.44 15.05
N HIS A 251 -10.83 20.99 13.79
CA HIS A 251 -10.49 21.85 12.66
C HIS A 251 -11.51 22.98 12.48
N ARG A 252 -12.81 22.70 12.62
CA ARG A 252 -13.86 23.74 12.55
C ARG A 252 -13.74 24.75 13.69
N ALA A 253 -13.44 24.29 14.91
CA ALA A 253 -13.24 25.18 16.06
C ALA A 253 -12.02 26.09 15.82
N PHE A 254 -10.91 25.52 15.34
CA PHE A 254 -9.70 26.28 15.02
C PHE A 254 -9.94 27.34 13.94
N GLU A 255 -10.62 26.99 12.83
CA GLU A 255 -10.93 27.96 11.77
C GLU A 255 -11.88 29.08 12.25
N LYS A 256 -12.81 28.77 13.17
CA LYS A 256 -13.66 29.78 13.80
C LYS A 256 -12.84 30.73 14.68
N GLU A 257 -11.91 30.22 15.47
CA GLU A 257 -11.03 31.04 16.31
C GLU A 257 -10.10 31.92 15.45
N LYS A 258 -9.47 31.33 14.43
CA LYS A 258 -8.63 32.03 13.47
C LYS A 258 -9.37 33.16 12.76
N SER A 259 -10.59 32.93 12.28
CA SER A 259 -11.39 33.99 11.65
C SER A 259 -11.78 35.09 12.64
N GLY A 260 -12.11 34.73 13.89
CA GLY A 260 -12.34 35.69 14.97
C GLY A 260 -11.12 36.60 15.23
N LEU A 261 -9.94 36.01 15.40
CA LEU A 261 -8.69 36.75 15.60
C LEU A 261 -8.34 37.64 14.40
N THR A 262 -8.54 37.13 13.18
CA THR A 262 -8.30 37.89 11.95
C THR A 262 -9.19 39.13 11.87
N ASN A 263 -10.47 39.00 12.24
CA ASN A 263 -11.40 40.12 12.31
C ASN A 263 -10.99 41.13 13.38
N THR A 264 -10.59 40.68 14.57
CA THR A 264 -10.09 41.57 15.63
C THR A 264 -8.85 42.33 15.19
N LEU A 265 -7.90 41.65 14.53
CA LEU A 265 -6.70 42.29 13.98
C LEU A 265 -7.05 43.33 12.91
N ALA A 266 -8.01 43.04 12.03
CA ALA A 266 -8.46 44.00 11.01
C ALA A 266 -9.10 45.25 11.64
N LEU A 267 -9.95 45.08 12.66
CA LEU A 267 -10.55 46.19 13.40
C LEU A 267 -9.47 47.08 14.05
N ARG A 268 -8.53 46.46 14.79
CA ARG A 268 -7.43 47.18 15.45
C ARG A 268 -6.53 47.90 14.44
N LYS A 269 -6.28 47.29 13.27
CA LYS A 269 -5.51 47.93 12.20
C LYS A 269 -6.21 49.17 11.66
N ASN A 270 -7.52 49.10 11.44
CA ASN A 270 -8.31 50.25 10.97
C ASN A 270 -8.34 51.38 12.00
N GLU A 271 -8.50 51.06 13.29
CA GLU A 271 -8.39 52.04 14.39
C GLU A 271 -7.02 52.75 14.38
N SER A 272 -5.94 51.98 14.22
CA SER A 272 -4.58 52.52 14.15
C SER A 272 -4.37 53.46 12.95
N ILE A 273 -4.90 53.11 11.78
CA ILE A 273 -4.86 53.98 10.58
C ILE A 273 -5.62 55.28 10.84
N TYR A 274 -6.81 55.21 11.43
CA TYR A 274 -7.60 56.39 11.77
C TYR A 274 -6.87 57.32 12.75
N ILE A 275 -6.30 56.75 13.83
CA ILE A 275 -5.51 57.51 14.81
C ILE A 275 -4.31 58.19 14.12
N SER A 276 -3.59 57.46 13.27
CA SER A 276 -2.43 57.99 12.53
C SER A 276 -2.80 59.16 11.62
N ALA A 277 -3.91 59.05 10.88
CA ALA A 277 -4.42 60.14 10.03
C ALA A 277 -4.84 61.36 10.85
N SER A 278 -5.49 61.14 12.00
CA SER A 278 -5.87 62.22 12.92
C SER A 278 -4.65 62.98 13.47
N LEU A 279 -3.61 62.25 13.88
CA LEU A 279 -2.34 62.83 14.33
C LEU A 279 -1.67 63.66 13.22
N GLN A 280 -1.66 63.16 11.98
CA GLN A 280 -1.12 63.90 10.84
C GLN A 280 -1.87 65.21 10.57
N ASN A 281 -3.20 65.18 10.63
CA ASN A 281 -4.02 66.39 10.46
C ASN A 281 -3.75 67.42 11.56
N ARG A 282 -3.60 66.96 12.82
CA ARG A 282 -3.21 67.83 13.94
C ARG A 282 -1.84 68.46 13.73
N SER A 283 -0.87 67.71 13.19
CA SER A 283 0.44 68.28 12.88
C SER A 283 0.38 69.36 11.80
N LEU A 284 -0.39 69.15 10.73
CA LEU A 284 -0.58 70.17 9.70
C LEU A 284 -1.23 71.44 10.28
N ALA A 285 -2.21 71.30 11.16
CA ALA A 285 -2.82 72.42 11.87
C ALA A 285 -1.83 73.15 12.79
N LEU A 286 -0.93 72.44 13.46
CA LEU A 286 0.15 73.05 14.25
C LEU A 286 1.14 73.81 13.35
N GLN A 287 1.46 73.29 12.16
CA GLN A 287 2.32 74.00 11.19
C GLN A 287 1.68 75.30 10.72
N SER A 288 0.38 75.27 10.38
CA SER A 288 -0.33 76.49 9.97
C SER A 288 -0.44 77.50 11.10
N LEU A 289 -0.74 77.06 12.33
CA LEU A 289 -0.77 77.93 13.50
C LEU A 289 0.60 78.56 13.76
N SER A 290 1.68 77.79 13.71
CA SER A 290 3.05 78.32 13.86
C SER A 290 3.37 79.40 12.81
N LEU A 291 2.94 79.19 11.56
CA LEU A 291 3.14 80.14 10.47
C LEU A 291 2.33 81.42 10.69
N GLU A 292 1.07 81.32 11.10
CA GLU A 292 0.23 82.47 11.41
C GLU A 292 0.75 83.26 12.62
N MET A 293 1.22 82.56 13.65
CA MET A 293 1.78 83.17 14.87
C MET A 293 3.09 83.92 14.60
N SER A 294 3.91 83.46 13.65
CA SER A 294 5.10 84.20 13.21
C SER A 294 4.77 85.60 12.66
N ARG A 295 3.55 85.79 12.14
CA ARG A 295 3.05 87.03 11.53
C ARG A 295 2.37 87.99 12.52
N LEU A 296 2.08 87.56 13.75
CA LEU A 296 1.42 88.39 14.76
C LEU A 296 2.44 89.29 15.50
N SER A 297 2.01 90.52 15.86
CA SER A 297 2.76 91.50 16.66
C SER A 297 2.49 91.28 18.15
N VAL A 298 3.13 90.26 18.73
CA VAL A 298 3.07 89.89 20.15
C VAL A 298 4.35 90.35 20.85
N PRO A 299 4.34 90.68 22.17
CA PRO A 299 5.56 90.98 22.93
C PRO A 299 6.66 89.92 22.70
N PRO A 300 7.93 90.34 22.53
CA PRO A 300 9.01 89.46 22.03
C PRO A 300 9.25 88.22 22.90
N GLU A 301 9.06 88.32 24.22
CA GLU A 301 9.17 87.19 25.17
C GLU A 301 8.10 86.11 24.94
N GLN A 302 6.84 86.52 24.81
CA GLN A 302 5.70 85.60 24.62
C GLN A 302 5.70 85.00 23.21
N LYS A 303 6.10 85.78 22.20
CA LYS A 303 6.29 85.31 20.83
C LYS A 303 7.38 84.24 20.76
N ARG A 304 8.48 84.44 21.49
CA ARG A 304 9.59 83.48 21.54
C ARG A 304 9.17 82.17 22.21
N GLN A 305 8.50 82.23 23.36
CA GLN A 305 8.02 81.03 24.06
C GLN A 305 7.06 80.20 23.20
N LEU A 306 6.11 80.86 22.54
CA LEU A 306 5.13 80.18 21.69
C LEU A 306 5.74 79.58 20.41
N LEU A 307 6.74 80.23 19.81
CA LEU A 307 7.48 79.69 18.66
C LEU A 307 8.36 78.51 19.08
N THR A 308 9.01 78.56 20.24
CA THR A 308 9.77 77.42 20.76
C THR A 308 8.86 76.21 20.97
N LEU A 309 7.68 76.41 21.57
CA LEU A 309 6.67 75.34 21.78
C LEU A 309 6.15 74.76 20.46
N SER A 310 5.93 75.58 19.43
CA SER A 310 5.52 75.05 18.12
C SER A 310 6.65 74.29 17.43
N GLU A 311 7.89 74.77 17.52
CA GLU A 311 9.07 74.09 17.00
C GLU A 311 9.30 72.73 17.66
N THR A 312 9.19 72.61 19.00
CA THR A 312 9.35 71.34 19.71
C THR A 312 8.27 70.31 19.33
N LEU A 313 7.03 70.76 19.17
CA LEU A 313 5.92 69.90 18.71
C LEU A 313 6.12 69.43 17.25
N LEU A 314 6.63 70.31 16.37
CA LEU A 314 6.93 69.96 14.99
C LEU A 314 8.13 69.02 14.85
N GLU A 315 9.18 69.24 15.64
CA GLU A 315 10.33 68.34 15.71
C GLU A 315 9.91 66.95 16.22
N THR A 316 9.06 66.91 17.24
CA THR A 316 8.46 65.67 17.76
C THR A 316 7.71 64.93 16.68
N HIS A 317 6.83 65.60 15.94
CA HIS A 317 6.09 64.95 14.85
C HIS A 317 7.01 64.46 13.70
N ARG A 318 8.05 65.21 13.38
CA ARG A 318 9.04 64.80 12.37
C ARG A 318 9.79 63.56 12.80
N ASN A 319 10.15 63.49 14.09
CA ASN A 319 10.80 62.34 14.70
C ASN A 319 9.87 61.11 14.68
N GLU A 320 8.59 61.25 15.04
CA GLU A 320 7.57 60.18 14.98
C GLU A 320 7.51 59.54 13.58
N ARG A 321 7.46 60.37 12.52
CA ARG A 321 7.43 59.90 11.13
C ARG A 321 8.68 59.15 10.70
N GLN A 322 9.85 59.55 11.19
CA GLN A 322 11.10 58.93 10.80
C GLN A 322 11.28 57.52 11.38
N ILE A 323 10.75 57.28 12.59
CA ILE A 323 10.87 55.99 13.27
C ILE A 323 9.56 55.20 13.32
N ASP A 324 8.47 55.73 12.76
CA ASP A 324 7.17 55.06 12.66
C ASP A 324 6.68 54.59 14.05
N LEU A 325 6.81 55.47 15.05
CA LEU A 325 6.40 55.22 16.43
C LEU A 325 5.83 56.53 17.03
N PRO A 326 4.69 56.48 17.76
CA PRO A 326 4.22 57.64 18.52
C PRO A 326 5.24 58.00 19.60
N LEU A 327 5.54 59.29 19.78
CA LEU A 327 6.54 59.76 20.72
C LEU A 327 5.93 60.73 21.72
N THR A 328 6.34 60.58 22.98
CA THR A 328 6.20 61.69 23.92
C THR A 328 7.24 62.77 23.61
N GLU A 329 7.02 64.00 24.08
CA GLU A 329 8.00 65.09 23.95
C GLU A 329 9.37 64.68 24.51
N THR A 330 9.39 64.01 25.66
CA THR A 330 10.62 63.46 26.25
C THR A 330 11.29 62.40 25.36
N ASP A 331 10.51 61.52 24.71
CA ASP A 331 11.06 60.51 23.80
C ASP A 331 11.63 61.13 22.53
N SER A 332 11.04 62.22 22.03
CA SER A 332 11.56 62.99 20.90
C SER A 332 12.90 63.65 21.22
N ILE A 333 13.02 64.32 22.37
CA ILE A 333 14.26 64.96 22.81
C ILE A 333 15.36 63.91 23.00
N LEU A 334 15.03 62.77 23.62
CA LEU A 334 15.94 61.63 23.73
C LEU A 334 16.38 61.12 22.35
N LEU A 335 15.47 61.03 21.38
CA LEU A 335 15.79 60.58 20.03
C LEU A 335 16.74 61.56 19.32
N SER A 336 16.49 62.86 19.42
CA SER A 336 17.36 63.92 18.88
C SER A 336 18.76 63.88 19.54
N LEU A 337 18.83 63.63 20.85
CA LEU A 337 20.10 63.43 21.58
C LEU A 337 20.84 62.17 21.14
N LEU A 338 20.13 61.05 20.95
CA LEU A 338 20.72 59.80 20.47
C LEU A 338 21.28 59.95 19.06
N LYS A 339 20.57 60.64 18.15
CA LYS A 339 21.06 60.95 16.80
C LYS A 339 22.32 61.82 16.84
N ARG A 340 22.35 62.83 17.70
CA ARG A 340 23.51 63.73 17.85
C ARG A 340 24.73 63.03 18.43
N LYS A 341 24.54 62.22 19.47
CA LYS A 341 25.62 61.55 20.21
C LYS A 341 26.11 60.27 19.50
N TYR A 342 25.23 59.60 18.75
CA TYR A 342 25.53 58.34 18.07
C TYR A 342 25.00 58.35 16.61
N PRO A 343 25.62 59.12 15.71
CA PRO A 343 25.16 59.27 14.32
C PRO A 343 25.24 57.98 13.49
N HIS A 344 25.93 56.94 13.97
CA HIS A 344 26.11 55.65 13.30
C HIS A 344 24.97 54.63 13.56
N LEU A 345 23.99 54.99 14.41
CA LEU A 345 22.79 54.19 14.62
C LEU A 345 21.80 54.41 13.47
N ASN A 346 21.31 53.32 12.88
CA ASN A 346 20.25 53.42 11.87
C ASN A 346 18.86 53.60 12.52
N ASN A 347 17.84 53.97 11.74
CA ASN A 347 16.49 54.21 12.24
C ASN A 347 15.91 53.00 13.00
N ARG A 348 16.21 51.77 12.56
CA ARG A 348 15.79 50.52 13.23
C ARG A 348 16.43 50.40 14.62
N GLU A 349 17.72 50.69 14.74
CA GLU A 349 18.47 50.66 16.00
C GLU A 349 18.01 51.77 16.96
N LEU A 350 17.72 52.96 16.45
CA LEU A 350 17.14 54.07 17.24
C LEU A 350 15.78 53.70 17.82
N LYS A 351 14.90 53.09 17.02
CA LYS A 351 13.58 52.61 17.48
C LYS A 351 13.73 51.53 18.55
N ILE A 352 14.67 50.61 18.38
CA ILE A 352 14.98 49.58 19.37
C ILE A 352 15.52 50.18 20.67
N CYS A 353 16.39 51.20 20.62
CA CYS A 353 16.84 51.91 21.83
C CYS A 353 15.65 52.46 22.64
N LEU A 354 14.67 53.04 21.94
CA LEU A 354 13.49 53.58 22.58
C LEU A 354 12.61 52.49 23.22
N LEU A 355 12.39 51.37 22.52
CA LEU A 355 11.67 50.21 23.06
C LEU A 355 12.38 49.62 24.28
N ILE A 356 13.71 49.56 24.27
CA ILE A 356 14.52 49.11 25.42
C ILE A 356 14.35 50.06 26.61
N LYS A 357 14.32 51.39 26.36
CA LYS A 357 14.06 52.40 27.40
C LYS A 357 12.66 52.26 27.98
N GLN A 358 11.67 51.92 27.15
CA GLN A 358 10.28 51.71 27.56
C GLN A 358 10.01 50.34 28.22
N ASN A 359 11.05 49.56 28.52
CA ASN A 359 10.97 48.25 29.20
C ASN A 359 10.31 47.10 28.41
N TYR A 360 10.28 47.15 27.07
CA TYR A 360 9.85 45.99 26.28
C TYR A 360 10.82 44.81 26.44
N ASP A 361 10.29 43.58 26.51
CA ASP A 361 11.11 42.36 26.58
C ASP A 361 11.84 42.14 25.24
N ASN A 362 13.04 41.55 25.31
CA ASN A 362 13.75 41.11 24.12
C ASN A 362 12.95 40.11 23.30
N ASN A 363 12.08 39.29 23.91
CA ASN A 363 11.21 38.38 23.16
C ASN A 363 10.18 39.17 22.34
N ASP A 364 9.50 40.14 22.95
CA ASP A 364 8.48 40.95 22.27
C ASP A 364 9.10 41.80 21.14
N ILE A 365 10.28 42.38 21.39
CA ILE A 365 11.02 43.11 20.36
C ILE A 365 11.49 42.13 19.26
N ALA A 366 11.93 40.92 19.58
CA ALA A 366 12.36 39.96 18.57
C ALA A 366 11.21 39.57 17.63
N ASP A 367 10.03 39.28 18.19
CA ASP A 367 8.82 38.91 17.46
C ASP A 367 8.32 40.06 16.59
N GLN A 368 8.31 41.30 17.11
CA GLN A 368 7.89 42.48 16.35
C GLN A 368 8.78 42.73 15.11
N TYR A 369 10.05 42.34 15.16
CA TYR A 369 11.02 42.54 14.07
C TYR A 369 11.32 41.27 13.27
N GLY A 370 10.61 40.16 13.52
CA GLY A 370 10.75 38.90 12.79
C GLY A 370 12.15 38.27 12.92
N ILE A 371 12.80 38.43 14.07
CA ILE A 371 14.12 37.82 14.36
C ILE A 371 14.02 36.86 15.54
N SER A 372 14.94 35.91 15.64
CA SER A 372 15.00 35.05 16.84
C SER A 372 15.48 35.83 18.06
N LYS A 373 15.17 35.34 19.27
CA LYS A 373 15.70 35.87 20.54
C LYS A 373 17.23 36.03 20.52
N ARG A 374 17.95 35.03 20.00
CA ARG A 374 19.42 35.09 19.81
C ARG A 374 19.83 36.19 18.81
N GLY A 375 19.05 36.39 17.75
CA GLY A 375 19.22 37.49 16.81
C GLY A 375 19.07 38.85 17.47
N MET A 376 18.12 38.98 18.40
CA MET A 376 17.89 40.20 19.18
C MET A 376 19.04 40.47 20.16
N GLU A 377 19.55 39.45 20.85
CA GLU A 377 20.73 39.56 21.73
C GLU A 377 21.98 40.01 20.94
N SER A 378 22.21 39.43 19.76
CA SER A 378 23.28 39.83 18.86
C SER A 378 23.14 41.29 18.40
N LEU A 379 21.93 41.73 18.09
CA LEU A 379 21.64 43.12 17.72
C LEU A 379 21.91 44.08 18.89
N ARG A 380 21.47 43.74 20.10
CA ARG A 380 21.79 44.53 21.32
C ARG A 380 23.29 44.63 21.57
N TYR A 381 24.04 43.56 21.36
CA TYR A 381 25.49 43.57 21.48
C TYR A 381 26.16 44.49 20.45
N ARG A 382 25.68 44.48 19.20
CA ARG A 382 26.16 45.42 18.17
C ARG A 382 25.85 46.87 18.54
N MET A 383 24.64 47.14 19.03
CA MET A 383 24.24 48.48 19.48
C MET A 383 25.08 48.93 20.68
N HIS A 384 25.35 48.03 21.63
CA HIS A 384 26.23 48.27 22.78
C HIS A 384 27.64 48.69 22.34
N LYS A 385 28.22 48.00 21.35
CA LYS A 385 29.51 48.39 20.74
C LYS A 385 29.43 49.74 20.00
N LYS A 386 28.39 49.97 19.21
CA LYS A 386 28.21 51.24 18.45
C LYS A 386 28.07 52.45 19.37
N ILE A 387 27.50 52.26 20.56
CA ILE A 387 27.30 53.29 21.59
C ILE A 387 28.57 53.45 22.45
N GLY A 388 29.57 52.56 22.31
CA GLY A 388 30.85 52.66 23.01
C GLY A 388 30.79 52.24 24.49
N LEU A 389 29.85 51.37 24.86
CA LEU A 389 29.69 50.92 26.23
C LEU A 389 30.74 49.87 26.63
N ASN A 390 31.21 49.94 27.87
CA ASN A 390 32.10 48.92 28.45
C ASN A 390 31.33 47.62 28.75
N LYS A 391 32.04 46.48 28.82
CA LYS A 391 31.45 45.14 29.03
C LYS A 391 30.48 45.05 30.22
N ASN A 392 30.69 45.87 31.26
CA ASN A 392 29.89 45.86 32.48
C ASN A 392 28.77 46.93 32.50
N GLN A 393 28.62 47.72 31.44
CA GLN A 393 27.60 48.75 31.35
C GLN A 393 26.35 48.23 30.65
N SER A 394 25.20 48.35 31.30
CA SER A 394 23.91 48.00 30.73
C SER A 394 23.46 49.05 29.72
N LEU A 395 23.18 48.62 28.48
CA LEU A 395 22.58 49.47 27.44
C LEU A 395 21.29 50.13 27.93
N LYS A 396 20.47 49.43 28.71
CA LYS A 396 19.23 49.95 29.28
C LYS A 396 19.49 51.10 30.26
N ASN A 397 20.43 50.92 31.18
CA ASN A 397 20.75 51.93 32.19
C ASN A 397 21.36 53.18 31.54
N HIS A 398 22.18 52.98 30.51
CA HIS A 398 22.75 54.09 29.74
C HIS A 398 21.68 54.90 29.01
N LEU A 399 20.72 54.23 28.37
CA LEU A 399 19.59 54.90 27.72
C LEU A 399 18.69 55.63 28.73
N ALA A 400 18.50 55.07 29.93
CA ALA A 400 17.78 55.73 31.00
C ALA A 400 18.52 56.98 31.52
N ALA A 401 19.84 56.91 31.70
CA ALA A 401 20.64 58.06 32.09
C ALA A 401 20.62 59.20 31.05
N LEU A 402 20.70 58.84 29.76
CA LEU A 402 20.53 59.80 28.66
C LEU A 402 19.14 60.43 28.63
N ALA A 403 18.10 59.71 29.04
CA ALA A 403 16.75 60.26 29.14
C ALA A 403 16.62 61.29 30.28
N VAL A 404 17.34 61.10 31.39
CA VAL A 404 17.42 62.08 32.49
C VAL A 404 18.20 63.33 32.04
N GLU A 405 19.29 63.14 31.30
CA GLU A 405 20.05 64.24 30.66
C GLU A 405 19.16 65.01 29.67
N ALA A 406 18.31 64.31 28.92
CA ALA A 406 17.32 64.90 28.02
C ALA A 406 16.27 65.75 28.75
N GLN A 407 15.80 65.30 29.91
CA GLN A 407 14.83 66.03 30.73
C GLN A 407 15.42 67.28 31.40
N ALA A 408 16.74 67.33 31.62
CA ALA A 408 17.41 68.51 32.17
C ALA A 408 17.75 69.59 31.11
N LEU A 409 17.64 69.25 29.83
CA LEU A 409 17.86 70.12 28.67
C LEU A 409 16.56 70.64 28.05
N ALA A 410 15.42 70.04 28.42
CA ALA A 410 14.07 70.48 28.11
C ALA A 410 13.63 71.54 29.13
#